data_AF-A0A1E3WC14-F1
#
_entry.id   AF-A0A1E3WC14-F1
#
_cell.length_a   1.000
_cell.length_b   1.000
_cell.length_c   1.000
_cell.angle_alpha   90.00
_cell.angle_beta   90.00
_cell.angle_gamma   90.00
#
_symmetry.space_group_name_H-M   'P 1'
#
loop_
_entity.id
_entity.type
_entity.pdbx_description
1 polymer ?
#
loop_
_entity_poly.entity_id
_entity_poly.type
_entity_poly.pdbx_seq_one_letter_code
_entity_poly.pdbx_strand_id
1 'polypeptide(L)' 'MQDTDTDRERAAYDLAERLFFELEKHGDRFSLRRKIGDHARRDDLTLDEVEQVLERWKLEGPHGG' A
#
# COMPACT_ATOMS: atom_id res chain seq x y z
N MET A 1 -10.02 -22.11 -7.18
CA MET A 1 -8.89 -21.16 -7.33
C MET A 1 -9.51 -19.78 -7.52
N GLN A 2 -10.04 -19.20 -6.45
CA GLN A 2 -10.61 -17.84 -6.42
C GLN A 2 -10.25 -17.28 -5.04
N ASP A 3 -8.94 -17.17 -4.80
CA ASP A 3 -8.34 -16.63 -3.57
C ASP A 3 -7.37 -15.50 -3.92
N THR A 4 -7.38 -15.03 -5.16
CA THR A 4 -6.41 -14.06 -5.69
C THR A 4 -6.58 -12.69 -5.07
N ASP A 5 -7.79 -12.29 -4.67
CA ASP A 5 -8.01 -10.96 -4.09
C ASP A 5 -7.50 -10.92 -2.65
N THR A 6 -7.92 -11.87 -1.81
CA THR A 6 -7.46 -12.00 -0.42
C THR A 6 -5.95 -12.19 -0.30
N ASP A 7 -5.34 -12.97 -1.20
CA ASP A 7 -3.88 -13.16 -1.22
C ASP A 7 -3.14 -11.87 -1.61
N ARG A 8 -3.65 -11.14 -2.62
CA ARG A 8 -3.11 -9.84 -3.01
C ARG A 8 -3.26 -8.80 -1.92
N GLU A 9 -4.41 -8.75 -1.24
CA GLU A 9 -4.62 -7.87 -0.10
C GLU A 9 -3.57 -8.15 0.98
N ARG A 10 -3.37 -9.43 1.34
CA ARG A 10 -2.38 -9.80 2.34
C ARG A 10 -0.95 -9.42 1.91
N ALA A 11 -0.62 -9.60 0.64
CA ALA A 11 0.67 -9.19 0.08
C ALA A 11 0.86 -7.66 0.13
N ALA A 12 -0.19 -6.89 -0.19
CA ALA A 12 -0.19 -5.43 -0.10
C ALA A 12 -0.01 -4.95 1.35
N TYR A 13 -0.66 -5.62 2.32
CA TYR A 13 -0.47 -5.35 3.75
C TYR A 13 0.97 -5.61 4.21
N ASP A 14 1.56 -6.76 3.84
CA ASP A 14 2.96 -7.09 4.17
C ASP A 14 3.94 -6.07 3.56
N LEU A 15 3.72 -5.72 2.28
CA LEU A 15 4.57 -4.77 1.59
C LEU A 15 4.44 -3.35 2.16
N ALA A 16 3.24 -2.92 2.53
CA ALA A 16 3.00 -1.66 3.20
C ALA A 16 3.77 -1.57 4.51
N GLU A 17 3.69 -2.60 5.36
CA GLU A 17 4.41 -2.64 6.64
C GLU A 17 5.93 -2.54 6.45
N ARG A 18 6.47 -3.30 5.49
CA ARG A 18 7.90 -3.29 5.15
C ARG A 18 8.40 -1.95 4.62
N LEU A 19 7.53 -1.20 3.95
CA LEU A 19 7.82 0.13 3.40
C LEU A 19 7.44 1.27 4.36
N PHE A 20 7.07 0.95 5.62
CA PHE A 20 6.65 1.91 6.63
C PHE A 20 5.40 2.71 6.22
N PHE A 21 4.46 2.04 5.57
CA PHE A 21 3.11 2.51 5.33
C PHE A 21 2.11 1.83 6.27
N GLU A 22 1.03 2.54 6.52
CA GLU A 22 -0.19 2.09 7.15
C GLU A 22 -1.23 1.93 6.04
N LEU A 23 -1.75 0.73 5.88
CA LEU A 23 -2.81 0.40 4.94
C LEU A 23 -4.09 0.14 5.73
N GLU A 24 -5.15 0.86 5.43
CA GLU A 24 -6.47 0.70 6.06
C GLU A 24 -7.50 0.37 4.99
N LYS A 25 -8.31 -0.67 5.20
CA LYS A 25 -9.41 -1.04 4.30
C LYS A 25 -10.72 -0.41 4.78
N HIS A 26 -11.40 0.29 3.88
CA HIS A 26 -12.71 0.91 4.06
C HIS A 26 -13.68 0.33 3.02
N GLY A 27 -14.27 -0.83 3.33
CA GLY A 27 -15.16 -1.52 2.41
C GLY A 27 -14.41 -2.08 1.20
N ASP A 28 -14.64 -1.52 0.02
CA ASP A 28 -13.96 -1.89 -1.24
C ASP A 28 -12.71 -1.02 -1.53
N ARG A 29 -12.52 0.03 -0.75
CA ARG A 29 -11.44 1.02 -0.93
C ARG A 29 -10.42 0.93 0.17
N PHE A 30 -9.26 1.51 -0.08
CA PHE A 30 -8.12 1.50 0.81
C PHE A 30 -7.58 2.90 1.01
N SER A 31 -7.05 3.14 2.21
CA SER A 31 -6.29 4.33 2.55
C SER A 31 -4.85 3.90 2.84
N LEU A 32 -3.89 4.57 2.21
CA LEU A 32 -2.47 4.34 2.39
C LEU A 32 -1.83 5.60 2.98
N ARG A 33 -1.22 5.45 4.16
CA ARG A 33 -0.59 6.55 4.88
C ARG A 33 0.86 6.19 5.21
N ARG A 34 1.80 7.10 4.98
CA ARG A 34 3.19 6.87 5.38
C ARG A 34 3.37 7.10 6.88
N LYS A 35 4.04 6.17 7.56
CA LYS A 35 4.36 6.28 9.00
C LYS A 35 5.61 7.13 9.26
N ILE A 36 6.45 7.34 8.24
CA ILE A 36 7.72 8.07 8.34
C ILE A 36 7.76 9.27 7.38
N GLY A 37 8.15 10.44 7.88
CA GLY A 37 8.27 11.69 7.11
C GLY A 37 6.96 12.46 6.92
N ASP A 38 7.01 13.56 6.17
CA ASP A 38 5.91 14.52 5.96
C ASP A 38 5.00 14.17 4.76
N HIS A 39 4.99 12.90 4.34
CA HIS A 39 4.37 12.53 3.07
C HIS A 39 2.87 12.16 3.17
N ALA A 40 2.17 12.65 2.16
CA ALA A 40 0.73 12.63 1.97
C ALA A 40 0.06 11.29 2.25
N ARG A 41 -1.00 11.35 3.07
CA ARG A 41 -2.06 10.34 3.13
C ARG A 41 -2.75 10.27 1.77
N ARG A 42 -3.00 9.06 1.26
CA ARG A 42 -3.83 8.83 0.09
C ARG A 42 -5.02 7.99 0.48
N ASP A 43 -6.20 8.46 0.14
CA ASP A 43 -7.48 7.84 0.46
C ASP A 43 -8.17 7.39 -0.82
N ASP A 44 -9.21 6.56 -0.68
CA ASP A 44 -10.08 6.08 -1.78
C ASP A 44 -9.37 5.25 -2.86
N LEU A 45 -8.25 4.61 -2.53
CA LEU A 45 -7.48 3.78 -3.45
C LEU A 45 -8.13 2.41 -3.66
N THR A 46 -8.04 1.89 -4.87
CA THR A 46 -8.26 0.45 -5.12
C THR A 46 -7.05 -0.37 -4.69
N LEU A 47 -7.22 -1.68 -4.54
CA LEU A 47 -6.10 -2.59 -4.24
C LEU A 47 -4.97 -2.48 -5.28
N ASP A 48 -5.33 -2.36 -6.56
CA ASP A 48 -4.38 -2.19 -7.65
C ASP A 48 -3.57 -0.89 -7.52
N GLU A 49 -4.23 0.22 -7.18
CA GLU A 49 -3.55 1.50 -6.95
C GLU A 49 -2.63 1.45 -5.72
N VAL A 50 -3.04 0.75 -4.65
CA VAL A 50 -2.19 0.52 -3.48
C VAL A 50 -0.93 -0.23 -3.89
N GLU A 51 -1.07 -1.34 -4.61
CA GLU A 51 0.07 -2.12 -5.10
C GLU A 51 1.00 -1.28 -5.97
N GLN A 52 0.46 -0.51 -6.92
CA GLN A 52 1.27 0.37 -7.77
C GLN A 52 2.05 1.43 -6.97
N VAL A 53 1.45 2.03 -5.94
CA VAL A 53 2.15 2.98 -5.07
C VAL A 53 3.26 2.27 -4.31
N LEU A 54 2.98 1.14 -3.68
CA LEU A 54 3.96 0.39 -2.91
C LEU A 54 5.11 -0.14 -3.78
N GLU A 55 4.82 -0.65 -4.98
CA GLU A 55 5.83 -1.10 -5.94
C GLU A 55 6.73 0.04 -6.41
N ARG A 56 6.15 1.22 -6.69
CA ARG A 56 6.93 2.41 -7.03
C ARG A 56 7.89 2.78 -5.89
N TRP A 57 7.40 2.82 -4.65
CA TRP A 57 8.25 3.11 -3.49
C TRP A 57 9.32 2.06 -3.24
N LYS A 58 9.03 0.78 -3.51
CA LYS A 58 10.03 -0.30 -3.46
C LYS A 58 11.17 -0.06 -4.46
N LEU A 59 10.88 0.49 -5.64
CA LEU A 59 11.89 0.82 -6.66
C LEU A 59 12.69 2.07 -6.31
N GLU A 60 12.04 3.10 -5.75
CA GLU A 60 12.69 4.36 -5.38
C GLU A 60 13.48 4.25 -4.06
N GLY A 61 13.20 3.23 -3.24
CA GLY A 61 13.83 3.00 -1.95
C GLY A 61 13.26 3.90 -0.84
N PRO A 62 13.51 3.55 0.45
CA PRO A 62 12.91 4.24 1.60
C PRO A 62 13.31 5.71 1.73
N HIS A 63 14.36 6.15 1.03
CA HIS A 63 14.86 7.52 1.07
C HIS A 63 14.29 8.42 -0.04
N GLY A 64 13.60 7.86 -1.05
CA GLY A 64 13.34 8.58 -2.30
C GLY A 64 14.65 8.85 -3.05
N GLY A 65 14.60 8.93 -4.37
CA GLY A 65 15.74 9.41 -5.15
C GLY A 65 16.15 10.84 -4.80
#